data_AF-A0A936KNY9-F1
#
_entry.id   AF-A0A936KNY9-F1
#
_cell.length_a   1.000
_cell.length_b   1.000
_cell.length_c   1.000
_cell.angle_alpha   90.00
_cell.angle_beta   90.00
_cell.angle_gamma   90.00
#
_symmetry.space_group_name_H-M   'P 1'
#
loop_
_entity.id
_entity.type
_entity.pdbx_description
1 polymer ?
#
loop_
_entity_poly.entity_id
_entity_poly.type
_entity_poly.pdbx_seq_one_letter_code
_entity_poly.pdbx_strand_id
1 'polypeptide(L)'
;MKDKFVLLSQRWDYDITSPIDFAAGWESQLRESVRKQNQLHRPAGSDFFLFPKSCYTDIPAFIIGRAGWDNWMIYKARKQNWPVIDCTPSVMIVHQNHDYSHLPGGKSHYEHPDTNENIRLAGGQANIRYTILDATHRLVDGKLARPKMSSLRFMRGVELLLRAIFFFLPEKSIENIARPKRWKKRFKKLFK
;
A
#
# COMPACT_ATOMS: atom_id res chain seq x y z
N MET A 1 18.39 11.99 -13.89
CA MET A 1 17.34 11.35 -13.06
C MET A 1 17.76 11.50 -11.61
N LYS A 2 16.85 11.56 -10.64
CA LYS A 2 17.27 11.44 -9.22
C LYS A 2 17.81 10.02 -9.02
N ASP A 3 18.98 9.88 -8.38
CA ASP A 3 19.65 8.59 -8.16
C ASP A 3 18.92 7.67 -7.16
N LYS A 4 17.91 8.21 -6.46
CA LYS A 4 17.10 7.49 -5.48
C LYS A 4 15.63 7.69 -5.79
N PHE A 5 14.90 6.58 -5.90
CA PHE A 5 13.46 6.51 -6.11
C PHE A 5 12.93 5.13 -5.69
N VAL A 6 11.62 5.00 -5.63
CA VAL A 6 10.94 3.70 -5.49
C VAL A 6 9.72 3.64 -6.40
N LEU A 7 9.60 2.54 -7.14
CA LEU A 7 8.44 2.17 -7.94
C LEU A 7 7.64 1.12 -7.20
N LEU A 8 6.33 1.22 -7.28
CA LEU A 8 5.37 0.29 -6.73
C LEU A 8 4.04 0.47 -7.47
N SER A 9 3.10 -0.45 -7.27
CA SER A 9 1.73 -0.28 -7.77
C SER A 9 0.73 -0.93 -6.83
N GLN A 10 -0.54 -0.57 -7.02
CA GLN A 10 -1.63 -1.44 -6.61
C GLN A 10 -1.57 -2.75 -7.42
N ARG A 11 -2.10 -3.81 -6.83
CA ARG A 11 -2.27 -5.10 -7.49
C ARG A 11 -3.70 -5.33 -7.92
N TRP A 12 -3.88 -6.25 -8.85
CA TRP A 12 -5.16 -6.84 -9.20
C TRP A 12 -5.28 -8.16 -8.45
N ASP A 13 -6.25 -8.25 -7.55
CA ASP A 13 -6.58 -9.50 -6.88
C ASP A 13 -7.19 -10.45 -7.91
N TYR A 14 -6.71 -11.70 -7.95
CA TYR A 14 -7.11 -12.64 -8.98
C TYR A 14 -7.11 -14.08 -8.46
N ASP A 15 -8.21 -14.79 -8.70
CA ASP A 15 -8.35 -16.19 -8.32
C ASP A 15 -7.74 -17.08 -9.41
N ILE A 16 -6.58 -17.65 -9.14
CA ILE A 16 -5.95 -18.67 -9.99
C ILE A 16 -6.32 -20.04 -9.43
N THR A 17 -7.30 -20.69 -10.06
CA THR A 17 -7.84 -22.00 -9.64
C THR A 17 -7.32 -23.17 -10.48
N SER A 18 -6.55 -22.89 -11.53
CA SER A 18 -5.92 -23.87 -12.40
C SER A 18 -4.52 -23.39 -12.82
N PRO A 19 -3.60 -24.31 -13.17
CA PRO A 19 -2.27 -23.92 -13.66
C PRO A 19 -2.36 -23.00 -14.88
N ILE A 20 -1.53 -21.96 -14.91
CA ILE A 20 -1.38 -21.10 -16.09
C ILE A 20 -0.49 -21.82 -17.09
N ASP A 21 -1.01 -21.98 -18.32
CA ASP A 21 -0.19 -22.38 -19.46
C ASP A 21 0.59 -21.15 -19.98
N PHE A 22 1.92 -21.24 -19.96
CA PHE A 22 2.82 -20.17 -20.39
C PHE A 22 3.13 -20.21 -21.90
N ALA A 23 2.25 -20.83 -22.70
CA ALA A 23 2.31 -20.80 -24.15
C ALA A 23 2.21 -19.36 -24.72
N ALA A 24 2.63 -19.18 -25.98
CA ALA A 24 2.65 -17.87 -26.61
C ALA A 24 1.29 -17.14 -26.51
N GLY A 25 1.30 -15.92 -25.98
CA GLY A 25 0.10 -15.10 -25.80
C GLY A 25 -0.59 -15.24 -24.45
N TRP A 26 -0.07 -16.06 -23.53
CA TRP A 26 -0.60 -16.21 -22.17
C TRP A 26 -0.71 -14.87 -21.43
N GLU A 27 0.23 -13.93 -21.63
CA GLU A 27 0.22 -12.62 -20.98
C GLU A 27 -1.01 -11.81 -21.41
N SER A 28 -1.34 -11.85 -22.70
CA SER A 28 -2.47 -11.11 -23.26
C SER A 28 -3.79 -11.68 -22.75
N GLN A 29 -3.91 -13.01 -22.73
CA GLN A 29 -5.08 -13.71 -22.20
C GLN A 29 -5.28 -13.43 -20.71
N LEU A 30 -4.20 -13.50 -19.91
CA LEU A 30 -4.23 -13.18 -18.49
C LEU A 30 -4.66 -11.73 -18.27
N ARG A 31 -4.05 -10.77 -18.99
CA ARG A 31 -4.41 -9.34 -18.89
C ARG A 31 -5.87 -9.09 -19.24
N GLU A 32 -6.40 -9.74 -20.27
CA GLU A 32 -7.80 -9.62 -20.65
C GLU A 32 -8.72 -10.18 -19.56
N SER A 33 -8.40 -11.35 -19.02
CA SER A 33 -9.18 -11.99 -17.96
C SER A 33 -9.18 -11.17 -16.66
N VAL A 34 -8.02 -10.65 -16.25
CA VAL A 34 -7.88 -9.76 -15.09
C VAL A 34 -8.71 -8.49 -15.28
N ARG A 35 -8.67 -7.87 -16.46
CA ARG A 35 -9.49 -6.69 -16.79
C ARG A 35 -10.97 -6.97 -16.73
N LYS A 36 -11.42 -8.15 -17.18
CA LYS A 36 -12.83 -8.58 -17.11
C LYS A 36 -13.31 -8.72 -15.66
N GLN A 37 -12.50 -9.28 -14.77
CA GLN A 37 -12.85 -9.38 -13.35
C GLN A 37 -12.81 -8.03 -12.62
N ASN A 38 -11.93 -7.13 -13.07
CA ASN A 38 -11.81 -5.75 -12.62
C ASN A 38 -11.62 -5.57 -11.09
N GLN A 39 -10.83 -6.44 -10.45
CA GLN A 39 -10.60 -6.42 -9.00
C GLN A 39 -9.30 -5.71 -8.62
N LEU A 40 -9.19 -4.41 -8.90
CA LEU A 40 -8.05 -3.62 -8.43
C LEU A 40 -8.10 -3.48 -6.90
N HIS A 41 -7.07 -3.97 -6.21
CA HIS A 41 -6.99 -3.95 -4.76
C HIS A 41 -7.03 -2.51 -4.22
N ARG A 42 -7.42 -2.34 -2.95
CA ARG A 42 -7.44 -1.02 -2.32
C ARG A 42 -6.01 -0.41 -2.25
N PRO A 43 -5.89 0.93 -2.14
CA PRO A 43 -4.62 1.66 -2.11
C PRO A 43 -3.51 1.17 -1.14
N ALA A 44 -3.85 0.33 -0.17
CA ALA A 44 -2.94 -0.13 0.87
C ALA A 44 -2.12 -1.37 0.50
N GLY A 45 -2.53 -2.14 -0.52
CA GLY A 45 -1.80 -3.35 -0.95
C GLY A 45 -0.81 -3.02 -2.06
N SER A 46 0.48 -3.16 -1.78
CA SER A 46 1.56 -3.11 -2.76
C SER A 46 2.27 -4.46 -2.78
N ASP A 47 2.57 -4.97 -3.97
CA ASP A 47 3.14 -6.32 -4.12
C ASP A 47 4.60 -6.34 -4.52
N PHE A 48 5.10 -5.22 -5.06
CA PHE A 48 6.51 -5.09 -5.42
C PHE A 48 7.03 -3.70 -5.08
N PHE A 49 8.34 -3.65 -4.87
CA PHE A 49 9.11 -2.42 -4.76
C PHE A 49 10.33 -2.54 -5.65
N LEU A 50 10.49 -1.60 -6.59
CA LEU A 50 11.67 -1.53 -7.46
C LEU A 50 12.43 -0.22 -7.18
N PHE A 51 13.70 -0.33 -6.81
CA PHE A 51 14.52 0.80 -6.40
C PHE A 51 16.02 0.53 -6.67
N PRO A 52 16.85 1.59 -6.81
CA PRO A 52 18.30 1.44 -6.93
C PRO A 52 18.93 0.78 -5.71
N LYS A 53 20.00 -0.03 -5.88
CA LYS A 53 20.70 -0.74 -4.79
C LYS A 53 21.21 0.16 -3.65
N SER A 54 21.46 1.44 -3.94
CA SER A 54 21.87 2.45 -2.96
C SER A 54 20.72 2.94 -2.06
N CYS A 55 19.47 2.57 -2.36
CA CYS A 55 18.32 2.84 -1.51
C CYS A 55 18.14 1.71 -0.49
N TYR A 56 17.55 2.04 0.65
CA TYR A 56 17.17 1.07 1.68
C TYR A 56 18.33 0.16 2.15
N THR A 57 19.54 0.72 2.34
CA THR A 57 20.68 0.01 2.91
C THR A 57 20.59 -0.17 4.44
N ASP A 58 19.62 0.50 5.06
CA ASP A 58 19.35 0.52 6.49
C ASP A 58 17.84 0.32 6.71
N ILE A 59 17.41 -0.94 6.56
CA ILE A 59 16.05 -1.40 6.84
C ILE A 59 16.07 -2.06 8.22
N PRO A 60 15.12 -1.75 9.12
CA PRO A 60 14.92 -2.51 10.35
C PRO A 60 14.76 -4.01 10.07
N ALA A 61 15.11 -4.86 11.03
CA ALA A 61 14.98 -6.31 10.92
C ALA A 61 13.50 -6.78 10.98
N PHE A 62 12.70 -6.36 9.99
CA PHE A 62 11.28 -6.70 9.91
C PHE A 62 11.07 -8.19 9.69
N ILE A 63 10.01 -8.69 10.31
CA ILE A 63 9.53 -10.04 10.09
C ILE A 63 8.79 -10.08 8.76
N ILE A 64 9.31 -10.87 7.82
CA ILE A 64 8.72 -11.08 6.49
C ILE A 64 7.47 -11.97 6.61
N GLY A 65 6.48 -11.74 5.75
CA GLY A 65 5.17 -12.41 5.81
C GLY A 65 4.24 -11.85 6.89
N ARG A 66 4.55 -10.65 7.40
CA ARG A 66 3.74 -9.88 8.36
C ARG A 66 3.52 -8.46 7.86
N ALA A 67 2.54 -7.77 8.44
CA ALA A 67 2.17 -6.44 7.94
C ALA A 67 3.19 -5.39 8.36
N GLY A 68 3.24 -4.30 7.60
CA GLY A 68 3.82 -3.04 8.01
C GLY A 68 5.20 -2.75 7.42
N TRP A 69 5.99 -3.78 7.07
CA TRP A 69 7.30 -3.56 6.43
C TRP A 69 7.14 -2.93 5.04
N ASP A 70 6.14 -3.38 4.27
CA ASP A 70 5.81 -2.91 2.93
C ASP A 70 5.36 -1.44 2.94
N ASN A 71 4.41 -1.09 3.81
CA ASN A 71 3.97 0.29 3.97
C ASN A 71 5.09 1.18 4.52
N TRP A 72 5.97 0.65 5.38
CA TRP A 72 7.14 1.37 5.88
C TRP A 72 8.12 1.74 4.76
N MET A 73 8.27 0.91 3.72
CA MET A 73 9.13 1.25 2.57
C MET A 73 8.67 2.55 1.90
N ILE A 74 7.36 2.76 1.78
CA ILE A 74 6.78 4.00 1.24
C ILE A 74 7.07 5.17 2.19
N TYR A 75 6.87 4.97 3.49
CA TYR A 75 7.20 5.97 4.50
C TYR A 75 8.66 6.41 4.43
N LYS A 76 9.60 5.46 4.44
CA LYS A 76 11.04 5.75 4.42
C LYS A 76 11.41 6.55 3.16
N ALA A 77 10.90 6.17 1.98
CA ALA A 77 11.12 6.95 0.76
C ALA A 77 10.56 8.38 0.88
N ARG A 78 9.34 8.55 1.41
CA ARG A 78 8.74 9.88 1.64
C ARG A 78 9.53 10.70 2.63
N LYS A 79 9.97 10.11 3.74
CA LYS A 79 10.78 10.76 4.77
C LYS A 79 12.14 11.21 4.24
N GLN A 80 12.69 10.47 3.27
CA GLN A 80 13.96 10.77 2.60
C GLN A 80 13.80 11.66 1.35
N ASN A 81 12.60 12.15 1.06
CA ASN A 81 12.27 12.97 -0.11
C ASN A 81 12.57 12.29 -1.47
N TRP A 82 12.52 10.97 -1.51
CA TRP A 82 12.66 10.19 -2.74
C TRP A 82 11.35 10.23 -3.53
N PRO A 83 11.40 10.26 -4.88
CA PRO A 83 10.22 9.99 -5.69
C PRO A 83 9.65 8.62 -5.35
N VAL A 84 8.41 8.64 -4.87
CA VAL A 84 7.53 7.47 -4.80
C VAL A 84 6.68 7.49 -6.06
N ILE A 85 6.86 6.49 -6.92
CA ILE A 85 6.30 6.44 -8.27
C ILE A 85 5.23 5.35 -8.32
N ASP A 86 3.98 5.78 -8.50
CA ASP A 86 2.83 4.90 -8.71
C ASP A 86 2.80 4.39 -10.16
N CYS A 87 3.11 3.11 -10.34
CA CYS A 87 3.13 2.44 -11.63
C CYS A 87 1.79 1.82 -12.02
N THR A 88 0.76 1.87 -11.15
CA THR A 88 -0.56 1.26 -11.41
C THR A 88 -1.16 1.59 -12.79
N PRO A 89 -1.00 2.80 -13.35
CA PRO A 89 -1.55 3.09 -14.68
C PRO A 89 -0.83 2.39 -15.83
N SER A 90 0.43 1.98 -15.66
CA SER A 90 1.28 1.44 -16.73
C SER A 90 1.68 -0.02 -16.52
N VAL A 91 1.69 -0.49 -15.27
CA VAL A 91 2.15 -1.83 -14.89
C VAL A 91 1.00 -2.56 -14.22
N MET A 92 0.62 -3.70 -14.81
CA MET A 92 -0.38 -4.60 -14.24
C MET A 92 0.32 -5.65 -13.40
N ILE A 93 0.12 -5.59 -12.09
CA ILE A 93 0.56 -6.63 -11.15
C ILE A 93 -0.63 -7.50 -10.80
N VAL A 94 -0.52 -8.79 -11.09
CA VAL A 94 -1.56 -9.78 -10.81
C VAL A 94 -1.17 -10.53 -9.54
N HIS A 95 -2.01 -10.46 -8.52
CA HIS A 95 -1.82 -11.13 -7.25
C HIS A 95 -2.73 -12.35 -7.19
N GLN A 96 -2.14 -13.54 -7.09
CA GLN A 96 -2.93 -14.73 -6.81
C GLN A 96 -3.49 -14.64 -5.40
N ASN A 97 -4.82 -14.66 -5.29
CA ASN A 97 -5.46 -14.78 -3.99
C ASN A 97 -5.04 -16.10 -3.34
N HIS A 98 -4.65 -16.00 -2.08
CA HIS A 98 -4.29 -17.15 -1.26
C HIS A 98 -4.91 -16.99 0.12
N ASP A 99 -5.15 -18.12 0.78
CA ASP A 99 -5.58 -18.11 2.17
C ASP A 99 -4.41 -17.89 3.13
N TYR A 100 -4.70 -17.92 4.42
CA TYR A 100 -3.71 -17.86 5.50
C TYR A 100 -3.69 -19.17 6.30
N SER A 101 -4.01 -20.30 5.65
CA SER A 101 -4.09 -21.63 6.30
C SER A 101 -2.79 -22.04 6.99
N HIS A 102 -1.65 -21.54 6.50
CA HIS A 102 -0.33 -21.73 7.11
C HIS A 102 -0.13 -20.98 8.45
N LEU A 103 -1.02 -20.05 8.81
CA LEU A 103 -0.99 -19.33 10.09
C LEU A 103 -1.95 -19.96 11.10
N PRO A 104 -1.68 -19.84 12.42
CA PRO A 104 -2.56 -20.36 13.45
C PRO A 104 -4.01 -19.90 13.28
N GLY A 105 -4.90 -20.87 13.09
CA GLY A 105 -6.34 -20.64 12.91
C GLY A 105 -6.74 -20.00 11.57
N GLY A 106 -5.87 -20.00 10.55
CA GLY A 106 -6.20 -19.49 9.22
C GLY A 106 -6.41 -17.98 9.16
N LYS A 107 -6.03 -17.24 10.21
CA LYS A 107 -6.30 -15.80 10.32
C LYS A 107 -5.26 -14.99 9.57
N SER A 108 -5.71 -13.86 9.02
CA SER A 108 -4.80 -12.91 8.36
C SER A 108 -3.74 -12.37 9.32
N HIS A 109 -2.55 -12.13 8.77
CA HIS A 109 -1.35 -11.73 9.51
C HIS A 109 -1.45 -10.38 10.24
N TYR A 110 -2.48 -9.56 9.98
CA TYR A 110 -2.61 -8.21 10.55
C TYR A 110 -2.71 -8.16 12.08
N GLU A 111 -3.25 -9.20 12.72
CA GLU A 111 -3.42 -9.28 14.18
C GLU A 111 -2.36 -10.17 14.85
N HIS A 112 -1.40 -10.68 14.07
CA HIS A 112 -0.34 -11.54 14.59
C HIS A 112 0.61 -10.74 15.50
N PRO A 113 1.11 -11.30 16.62
CA PRO A 113 2.07 -10.63 17.51
C PRO A 113 3.28 -10.04 16.78
N ASP A 114 3.82 -10.78 15.81
CA ASP A 114 4.91 -10.32 14.92
C ASP A 114 4.60 -9.01 14.17
N THR A 115 3.33 -8.73 13.83
CA THR A 115 2.94 -7.45 13.23
C THR A 115 3.15 -6.31 14.23
N ASN A 116 2.92 -6.52 15.52
CA ASN A 116 3.22 -5.51 16.55
C ASN A 116 4.73 -5.25 16.67
N GLU A 117 5.55 -6.29 16.46
CA GLU A 117 6.99 -6.12 16.43
C GLU A 117 7.42 -5.30 15.20
N ASN A 118 6.85 -5.56 14.02
CA ASN A 118 7.06 -4.71 12.85
C ASN A 118 6.64 -3.25 13.11
N ILE A 119 5.52 -3.01 13.80
CA ILE A 119 5.09 -1.66 14.19
C ILE A 119 6.11 -0.99 15.11
N ARG A 120 6.65 -1.72 16.08
CA ARG A 120 7.67 -1.23 17.01
C ARG A 120 8.95 -0.85 16.26
N LEU A 121 9.45 -1.76 15.42
CA LEU A 121 10.65 -1.56 14.58
C LEU A 121 10.47 -0.42 13.57
N ALA A 122 9.25 -0.21 13.06
CA ALA A 122 8.93 0.89 12.17
C ALA A 122 8.94 2.26 12.88
N GLY A 123 9.02 2.30 14.21
CA GLY A 123 8.94 3.53 15.00
C GLY A 123 7.50 4.02 15.21
N GLY A 124 6.52 3.11 15.14
CA GLY A 124 5.13 3.41 15.45
C GLY A 124 4.14 3.23 14.28
N GLN A 125 2.87 3.35 14.63
CA GLN A 125 1.74 3.08 13.74
C GLN A 125 1.67 4.05 12.55
N ALA A 126 2.02 5.32 12.73
CA ALA A 126 2.03 6.29 11.63
C ALA A 126 2.93 5.87 10.46
N ASN A 127 4.07 5.21 10.74
CA ASN A 127 5.08 4.89 9.75
C ASN A 127 4.70 3.68 8.89
N ILE A 128 3.76 2.84 9.34
CA ILE A 128 3.25 1.69 8.58
C ILE A 128 1.90 1.98 7.89
N ARG A 129 1.47 3.24 7.82
CA ARG A 129 0.16 3.64 7.26
C ARG A 129 0.25 4.37 5.92
N TYR A 130 1.44 4.37 5.33
CA TYR A 130 1.67 4.94 4.02
C TYR A 130 1.17 3.98 2.94
N THR A 131 0.57 4.53 1.90
CA THR A 131 -0.12 3.81 0.83
C THR A 131 0.26 4.39 -0.52
N ILE A 132 -0.28 3.84 -1.62
CA ILE A 132 -0.08 4.42 -2.95
C ILE A 132 -0.61 5.87 -3.06
N LEU A 133 -1.52 6.29 -2.17
CA LEU A 133 -1.99 7.68 -2.09
C LEU A 133 -0.88 8.66 -1.69
N ASP A 134 0.18 8.16 -1.07
CA ASP A 134 1.39 8.90 -0.72
C ASP A 134 2.40 8.90 -1.88
N ALA A 135 2.08 8.36 -3.06
CA ALA A 135 2.94 8.51 -4.23
C ALA A 135 3.03 9.98 -4.65
N THR A 136 4.25 10.39 -5.03
CA THR A 136 4.60 11.74 -5.48
C THR A 136 4.45 11.92 -6.99
N HIS A 137 4.59 10.81 -7.72
CA HIS A 137 4.56 10.75 -9.18
C HIS A 137 3.74 9.52 -9.58
N ARG A 138 3.29 9.50 -10.83
CA ARG A 138 2.73 8.31 -11.49
C ARG A 138 3.45 8.07 -12.81
N LEU A 139 3.67 6.81 -13.16
CA LEU A 139 4.18 6.43 -14.48
C LEU A 139 2.98 6.17 -15.40
N VAL A 140 2.88 6.92 -16.49
CA VAL A 140 1.83 6.78 -17.51
C VAL A 140 2.47 6.88 -18.88
N ASP A 141 2.29 5.84 -19.70
CA ASP A 141 2.77 5.79 -21.09
C ASP A 141 4.26 6.12 -21.20
N GLY A 142 5.06 5.54 -20.30
CA GLY A 142 6.52 5.75 -20.23
C GLY A 142 6.95 7.11 -19.68
N LYS A 143 6.03 7.97 -19.26
CA LYS A 143 6.31 9.33 -18.76
C LYS A 143 5.91 9.48 -17.29
N LEU A 144 6.68 10.27 -16.56
CA LEU A 144 6.32 10.67 -15.20
C LEU A 144 5.34 11.83 -15.23
N ALA A 145 4.24 11.69 -14.50
CA ALA A 145 3.23 12.72 -14.32
C ALA A 145 2.92 12.91 -12.82
N ARG A 146 2.31 14.04 -12.48
CA ARG A 146 1.76 14.22 -11.12
C ARG A 146 0.55 13.29 -10.91
N PRO A 147 0.37 12.72 -9.71
CA PRO A 147 -0.82 11.97 -9.38
C PRO A 147 -2.07 12.83 -9.49
N LYS A 148 -3.16 12.29 -10.05
CA LYS A 148 -4.45 12.98 -10.12
C LYS A 148 -5.02 13.17 -8.73
N MET A 149 -5.58 14.34 -8.43
CA MET A 149 -6.31 14.56 -7.19
C MET A 149 -7.58 13.71 -7.18
N SER A 150 -7.81 13.04 -6.05
CA SER A 150 -9.03 12.28 -5.76
C SER A 150 -9.51 12.63 -4.36
N SER A 151 -10.76 12.33 -4.03
CA SER A 151 -11.28 12.53 -2.67
C SER A 151 -10.43 11.80 -1.62
N LEU A 152 -9.92 10.60 -1.94
CA LEU A 152 -9.02 9.85 -1.07
C LEU A 152 -7.67 10.57 -0.87
N ARG A 153 -7.06 11.08 -1.94
CA ARG A 153 -5.80 11.83 -1.84
C ARG A 153 -5.99 13.16 -1.11
N PHE A 154 -7.11 13.84 -1.35
CA PHE A 154 -7.47 15.06 -0.64
C PHE A 154 -7.60 14.80 0.87
N MET A 155 -8.39 13.81 1.28
CA MET A 155 -8.53 13.46 2.69
C MET A 155 -7.22 12.99 3.32
N ARG A 156 -6.37 12.30 2.55
CA ARG A 156 -5.01 11.96 2.99
C ARG A 156 -4.16 13.21 3.22
N GLY A 157 -4.25 14.21 2.34
CA GLY A 157 -3.60 15.51 2.53
C GLY A 157 -4.07 16.23 3.81
N VAL A 158 -5.39 16.26 4.04
CA VAL A 158 -5.97 16.80 5.28
C VAL A 158 -5.46 16.03 6.51
N GLU A 159 -5.41 14.70 6.47
CA GLU A 159 -4.86 13.88 7.55
C GLU A 159 -3.41 14.26 7.86
N LEU A 160 -2.57 14.38 6.84
CA LEU A 160 -1.16 14.75 7.01
C LEU A 160 -0.99 16.17 7.54
N LEU A 161 -1.80 17.11 7.07
CA LEU A 161 -1.80 18.50 7.57
C LEU A 161 -2.18 18.55 9.05
N LEU A 162 -3.26 17.87 9.44
CA LEU A 162 -3.69 17.82 10.84
C LEU A 162 -2.64 17.16 11.73
N ARG A 163 -1.95 16.11 11.25
CA ARG A 163 -0.82 15.51 11.98
C ARG A 163 0.35 16.47 12.16
N ALA A 164 0.62 17.33 11.18
CA ALA A 164 1.69 18.32 11.28
C ALA A 164 1.31 19.44 12.28
N ILE A 165 0.07 19.93 12.24
CA ILE A 165 -0.42 20.98 13.14
C ILE A 165 -0.53 20.47 14.58
N PHE A 166 -1.11 19.28 14.76
CA PHE A 166 -1.37 18.69 16.07
C PHE A 166 -0.34 17.61 16.43
N PHE A 167 0.94 17.80 16.09
CA PHE A 167 1.99 16.81 16.32
C PHE A 167 2.13 16.36 17.78
N PHE A 168 1.66 17.18 18.72
CA PHE A 168 1.65 16.93 20.16
C PHE A 168 0.46 16.07 20.63
N LEU A 169 -0.57 15.86 19.81
CA LEU A 169 -1.70 15.00 20.15
C LEU A 169 -1.39 13.53 19.84
N PRO A 170 -1.95 12.58 20.63
CA PRO A 170 -1.83 11.16 20.33
C PRO A 170 -2.35 10.83 18.93
N GLU A 171 -1.64 9.98 18.18
CA GLU A 171 -1.95 9.65 16.78
C GLU A 171 -3.41 9.22 16.57
N LYS A 172 -3.98 8.46 17.52
CA LYS A 172 -5.36 7.96 17.46
C LYS A 172 -6.40 9.09 17.43
N SER A 173 -6.10 10.26 18.00
CA SER A 173 -7.03 11.39 18.09
C SER A 173 -7.24 12.07 16.73
N ILE A 174 -6.16 12.30 15.99
CA ILE A 174 -6.17 12.98 14.68
C ILE A 174 -6.83 12.11 13.60
N GLU A 175 -6.59 10.81 13.66
CA GLU A 175 -7.15 9.84 12.70
C GLU A 175 -8.67 9.75 12.74
N ASN A 176 -9.26 9.91 13.93
CA ASN A 176 -10.70 9.89 14.10
C ASN A 176 -11.38 11.10 13.42
N ILE A 177 -10.66 12.20 13.24
CA ILE A 177 -11.14 13.41 12.57
C ILE A 177 -11.00 13.26 11.05
N ALA A 178 -9.85 12.81 10.56
CA ALA A 178 -9.53 12.84 9.13
C ALA A 178 -10.04 11.65 8.29
N ARG A 179 -10.54 10.56 8.90
CA ARG A 179 -10.98 9.34 8.17
C ARG A 179 -12.49 9.04 8.34
N PRO A 180 -13.37 9.64 7.51
CA PRO A 180 -14.83 9.53 7.64
C PRO A 180 -15.44 8.14 7.47
N LYS A 181 -14.73 7.13 6.93
CA LYS A 181 -15.24 5.74 6.92
C LYS A 181 -15.48 5.17 8.33
N ARG A 182 -14.79 5.68 9.36
CA ARG A 182 -15.09 5.37 10.77
C ARG A 182 -16.33 6.12 11.28
N TRP A 183 -16.71 7.23 10.67
CA TRP A 183 -17.92 7.97 11.03
C TRP A 183 -19.15 7.17 10.61
N LYS A 184 -19.17 6.58 9.40
CA LYS A 184 -20.28 5.71 8.97
C LYS A 184 -20.49 4.50 9.89
N LYS A 185 -19.41 3.91 10.41
CA LYS A 185 -19.44 2.80 11.39
C LYS A 185 -19.88 3.28 12.80
N ARG A 186 -19.57 4.52 13.20
CA ARG A 186 -19.99 5.14 14.47
C ARG A 186 -21.44 5.64 14.44
N PHE A 187 -21.87 6.28 13.35
CA PHE A 187 -23.28 6.66 13.15
C PHE A 187 -24.18 5.41 13.19
N LYS A 188 -23.80 4.32 12.52
CA LYS A 188 -24.49 3.03 12.66
C LYS A 188 -24.53 2.45 14.09
N LYS A 189 -23.65 2.90 14.99
CA LYS A 189 -23.55 2.44 16.39
C LYS A 189 -24.22 3.39 17.38
N LEU A 190 -24.50 4.63 16.97
CA LEU A 190 -25.22 5.67 17.73
C LEU A 190 -26.74 5.60 17.47
N PHE A 191 -27.15 5.05 16.33
CA PHE A 191 -28.55 4.80 15.97
C PHE A 191 -28.94 3.32 16.13
N LYS A 192 -28.35 2.64 17.11
CA LYS A 192 -28.68 1.26 17.48
C LYS A 192 -28.84 1.17 18.99
#